data_AF-A0A1V6FGS7-F1
#
_entry.id   AF-A0A1V6FGS7-F1
#
_cell.length_a   1.000
_cell.length_b   1.000
_cell.length_c   1.000
_cell.angle_alpha   90.00
_cell.angle_beta   90.00
_cell.angle_gamma   90.00
#
_symmetry.space_group_name_H-M   'P 1'
#
loop_
_entity.id
_entity.type
_entity.pdbx_description
1 polymer ?
#
loop_
_entity_poly.entity_id
_entity_poly.type
_entity_poly.pdbx_seq_one_letter_code
_entity_poly.pdbx_strand_id
1 'polypeptide(L)'
;MKKFLSLLVVCVTATIMLLGVFGLTACSGSLDDYKATKSQALQDLADAKITEDNYCENGLAAIGNAVSAGKKAIEEAKNKQAVDMALTIASDAISEIPREDNMGTFYGLQKAYDDGLITLDDLRSIAYYQSGGSDEPDILPIPKNPENLNEETEQAIKETYMVVLRSRTYLDGTPMVPYAKTSDVTVLGYYGTYNGAIAIKISDSYSDYPAVVKELEVAGVTLTYSGAVVTIWKANQ
;
A
#
# COMPACT_ATOMS: atom_id res chain seq x y z
N MET A 1 -6.97 1.40 -58.95
CA MET A 1 -7.94 2.43 -59.37
C MET A 1 -8.82 2.72 -58.16
N LYS A 2 -8.95 3.90 -57.52
CA LYS A 2 -8.54 5.30 -57.66
C LYS A 2 -8.30 5.78 -56.19
N LYS A 3 -7.13 6.28 -55.78
CA LYS A 3 -6.67 7.69 -55.76
C LYS A 3 -7.68 8.73 -55.21
N PHE A 4 -7.38 9.25 -54.02
CA PHE A 4 -7.64 10.61 -53.49
C PHE A 4 -6.45 10.85 -52.52
N LEU A 5 -5.38 11.64 -52.76
CA LEU A 5 -5.20 13.08 -53.01
C LEU A 5 -5.91 13.94 -51.93
N SER A 6 -5.31 14.14 -50.76
CA SER A 6 -4.35 15.19 -50.33
C SER A 6 -4.92 16.59 -50.11
N LEU A 7 -4.88 17.07 -48.86
CA LEU A 7 -4.78 18.48 -48.46
C LEU A 7 -4.17 18.49 -47.03
N LEU A 8 -2.86 18.43 -46.87
CA LEU A 8 -1.92 19.55 -46.69
C LEU A 8 -2.52 20.81 -46.03
N VAL A 9 -2.29 20.96 -44.72
CA VAL A 9 -2.08 22.25 -44.05
C VAL A 9 -0.72 22.18 -43.32
N VAL A 10 0.15 23.09 -43.73
CA VAL A 10 1.55 23.39 -43.32
C VAL A 10 1.45 24.52 -42.29
N CYS A 11 1.86 24.38 -41.02
CA CYS A 11 3.20 24.54 -40.40
C CYS A 11 3.27 25.75 -39.43
N VAL A 12 4.21 25.64 -38.47
CA VAL A 12 4.91 26.68 -37.67
C VAL A 12 4.12 27.18 -36.44
N THR A 13 4.57 27.09 -35.17
CA THR A 13 5.90 27.18 -34.49
C THR A 13 5.99 26.12 -33.35
N ALA A 14 7.04 25.31 -33.16
CA ALA A 14 8.39 25.65 -32.67
C ALA A 14 8.46 26.34 -31.29
N THR A 15 8.58 25.53 -30.23
CA THR A 15 9.45 25.73 -29.04
C THR A 15 9.73 24.31 -28.52
N ILE A 16 10.82 23.61 -28.85
CA ILE A 16 12.21 23.87 -28.47
C ILE A 16 12.31 24.90 -27.34
N MET A 17 12.13 24.44 -26.09
CA MET A 17 13.04 24.89 -25.02
C MET A 17 14.23 23.96 -25.02
N LEU A 18 15.21 24.38 -25.83
CA LEU A 18 16.60 24.01 -25.74
C LEU A 18 17.13 24.46 -24.37
N LEU A 19 18.06 23.68 -23.80
CA LEU A 19 19.10 24.16 -22.87
C LEU A 19 18.62 24.63 -21.49
N GLY A 20 18.30 23.68 -20.62
CA GLY A 20 18.93 23.68 -19.31
C GLY A 20 20.40 23.32 -19.50
N VAL A 21 21.22 24.33 -19.69
CA VAL A 21 22.66 24.31 -19.89
C VAL A 21 23.34 23.32 -18.94
N PHE A 22 24.32 22.58 -19.47
CA PHE A 22 25.43 22.02 -18.70
C PHE A 22 25.98 23.09 -17.74
N GLY A 23 25.44 23.11 -16.53
CA GLY A 23 26.16 23.49 -15.34
C GLY A 23 26.97 22.29 -14.85
N LEU A 24 27.87 21.76 -15.69
CA LEU A 24 29.09 21.11 -15.18
C LEU A 24 30.05 22.21 -14.71
N THR A 25 29.52 23.19 -13.98
CA THR A 25 30.28 23.93 -13.01
C THR A 25 30.63 22.91 -11.94
N ALA A 26 31.91 22.59 -11.85
CA ALA A 26 32.51 22.09 -10.63
C ALA A 26 32.33 23.16 -9.53
N CYS A 27 31.09 23.37 -9.10
CA CYS A 27 30.80 24.06 -7.87
C CYS A 27 31.09 23.04 -6.78
N SER A 28 31.98 23.40 -5.86
CA SER A 28 31.82 23.00 -4.47
C SER A 28 30.44 23.50 -4.00
N GLY A 29 29.36 22.90 -4.51
CA GLY A 29 28.00 23.34 -4.28
C GLY A 29 27.75 23.34 -2.78
N SER A 30 27.09 24.39 -2.32
CA SER A 30 26.71 24.50 -0.92
C SER A 30 25.89 23.27 -0.52
N LEU A 31 25.77 23.02 0.78
CA LEU A 31 24.90 21.94 1.24
C LEU A 31 23.45 22.17 0.77
N ASP A 32 23.03 23.42 0.66
CA ASP A 32 21.67 23.79 0.22
C ASP A 32 21.45 23.46 -1.26
N ASP A 33 22.42 23.76 -2.14
CA ASP A 33 22.35 23.35 -3.55
C ASP A 33 22.29 21.82 -3.70
N TYR A 34 23.06 21.12 -2.86
CA TYR A 34 23.06 19.66 -2.82
C TYR A 34 21.68 19.11 -2.41
N LYS A 35 21.10 19.66 -1.34
CA LYS A 35 19.75 19.30 -0.88
C LYS A 35 18.70 19.55 -1.96
N ALA A 36 18.70 20.72 -2.58
CA ALA A 36 17.76 21.06 -3.64
C ALA A 36 17.84 20.07 -4.81
N THR A 37 19.07 19.74 -5.23
CA THR A 37 19.32 18.75 -6.30
C THR A 37 18.78 17.37 -5.93
N LYS A 38 19.03 16.89 -4.70
CA LYS A 38 18.57 15.57 -4.27
C LYS A 38 17.07 15.50 -4.00
N SER A 39 16.47 16.58 -3.50
CA SER A 39 15.01 16.70 -3.36
C SER A 39 14.30 16.66 -4.72
N GLN A 40 14.90 17.26 -5.75
CA GLN A 40 14.36 17.17 -7.11
C GLN A 40 14.52 15.75 -7.67
N ALA A 41 15.69 15.12 -7.51
CA ALA A 41 15.90 13.74 -7.95
C ALA A 41 14.90 12.75 -7.32
N LEU A 42 14.54 12.95 -6.05
CA LEU A 42 13.51 12.15 -5.38
C LEU A 42 12.12 12.37 -5.99
N GLN A 43 11.79 13.62 -6.35
CA GLN A 43 10.53 13.92 -7.05
C GLN A 43 10.50 13.27 -8.43
N ASP A 44 11.59 13.40 -9.21
CA ASP A 44 11.68 12.84 -10.56
C ASP A 44 11.53 11.31 -10.54
N LEU A 45 12.09 10.64 -9.52
CA LEU A 45 11.89 9.20 -9.31
C LEU A 45 10.40 8.85 -9.10
N ALA A 46 9.70 9.60 -8.25
CA ALA A 46 8.29 9.36 -7.96
C ALA A 46 7.42 9.64 -9.20
N ASP A 47 7.68 10.73 -9.91
CA ASP A 47 6.94 11.10 -11.12
C ASP A 47 7.13 10.06 -12.23
N ALA A 48 8.36 9.57 -12.42
CA ALA A 48 8.64 8.47 -13.35
C ALA A 48 7.87 7.21 -12.96
N LYS A 49 7.96 6.79 -11.69
CA LYS A 49 7.26 5.61 -11.18
C LYS A 49 5.75 5.69 -11.39
N ILE A 50 5.12 6.84 -11.11
CA ILE A 50 3.67 7.07 -11.29
C ILE A 50 3.28 7.08 -12.77
N THR A 51 4.16 7.56 -13.66
CA THR A 51 3.86 7.64 -15.10
C THR A 51 3.98 6.27 -15.79
N GLU A 52 4.87 5.42 -15.31
CA GLU A 52 5.19 4.13 -15.94
C GLU A 52 4.15 3.04 -15.66
N ASP A 53 3.42 3.14 -14.56
CA ASP A 53 2.62 2.05 -14.01
C ASP A 53 1.30 2.53 -13.36
N ASN A 54 0.36 1.61 -13.13
CA ASN A 54 -0.89 1.90 -12.42
C ASN A 54 -0.77 1.59 -10.92
N TYR A 55 -1.34 2.46 -10.09
CA TYR A 55 -1.31 2.36 -8.63
C TYR A 55 -2.68 2.70 -8.03
N CYS A 56 -3.08 1.93 -7.04
CA CYS A 56 -4.27 2.24 -6.26
C CYS A 56 -4.10 3.53 -5.45
N GLU A 57 -5.20 4.09 -4.94
CA GLU A 57 -5.19 5.33 -4.15
C GLU A 57 -4.21 5.26 -2.96
N ASN A 58 -4.18 4.13 -2.24
CA ASN A 58 -3.23 3.92 -1.16
C ASN A 58 -1.78 3.86 -1.65
N GLY A 59 -1.53 3.29 -2.84
CA GLY A 59 -0.22 3.26 -3.46
C GLY A 59 0.28 4.65 -3.81
N LEU A 60 -0.56 5.47 -4.45
CA LEU A 60 -0.25 6.86 -4.77
C LEU A 60 0.00 7.69 -3.51
N ALA A 61 -0.84 7.53 -2.49
CA ALA A 61 -0.67 8.18 -1.19
C ALA A 61 0.63 7.75 -0.50
N ALA A 62 0.98 6.46 -0.53
CA ALA A 62 2.24 5.96 0.02
C ALA A 62 3.47 6.53 -0.72
N ILE A 63 3.43 6.65 -2.05
CA ILE A 63 4.49 7.30 -2.84
C ILE A 63 4.63 8.77 -2.41
N GLY A 64 3.52 9.52 -2.38
CA GLY A 64 3.51 10.93 -1.97
C GLY A 64 4.02 11.14 -0.54
N ASN A 65 3.63 10.27 0.39
CA ASN A 65 4.09 10.30 1.77
C ASN A 65 5.59 10.03 1.90
N ALA A 66 6.13 9.07 1.15
CA ALA A 66 7.57 8.80 1.10
C ALA A 66 8.37 9.98 0.53
N VAL A 67 7.86 10.63 -0.53
CA VAL A 67 8.47 11.84 -1.10
C VAL A 67 8.45 13.00 -0.09
N SER A 68 7.32 13.24 0.56
CA SER A 68 7.15 14.31 1.56
C SER A 68 8.11 14.11 2.75
N ALA A 69 8.13 12.91 3.32
CA ALA A 69 9.02 12.57 4.42
C ALA A 69 10.50 12.62 4.00
N GLY A 70 10.83 12.16 2.79
CA GLY A 70 12.18 12.17 2.25
C GLY A 70 12.71 13.59 2.03
N LYS A 71 11.90 14.47 1.43
CA LYS A 71 12.24 15.89 1.23
C LYS A 71 12.48 16.61 2.55
N LYS A 72 11.62 16.38 3.56
CA LYS A 72 11.81 16.92 4.90
C LYS A 72 13.13 16.45 5.53
N ALA A 73 13.43 15.16 5.45
CA ALA A 73 14.68 14.61 5.98
C ALA A 73 15.93 15.16 5.26
N ILE A 74 15.85 15.36 3.93
CA ILE A 74 16.90 16.01 3.14
C ILE A 74 17.10 17.46 3.59
N GLU A 75 16.03 18.21 3.78
CA GLU A 75 16.07 19.60 4.25
C GLU A 75 16.72 19.71 5.64
N GLU A 76 16.39 18.80 6.56
CA GLU A 76 16.89 18.81 7.93
C GLU A 76 18.36 18.36 8.05
N ALA A 77 18.86 17.59 7.08
CA ALA A 77 20.20 17.00 7.06
C ALA A 77 21.32 18.05 7.25
N LYS A 78 22.37 17.68 8.00
CA LYS A 78 23.48 18.59 8.36
C LYS A 78 24.74 18.43 7.52
N ASN A 79 24.78 17.42 6.67
CA ASN A 79 25.91 17.12 5.78
C ASN A 79 25.42 16.28 4.59
N LYS A 80 26.28 16.13 3.57
CA LYS A 80 25.95 15.41 2.34
C LYS A 80 25.64 13.93 2.57
N GLN A 81 26.33 13.28 3.50
CA GLN A 81 26.06 11.87 3.84
C GLN A 81 24.63 11.69 4.38
N ALA A 82 24.18 12.59 5.26
CA ALA A 82 22.82 12.55 5.79
C ALA A 82 21.76 12.82 4.71
N VAL A 83 22.07 13.70 3.74
CA VAL A 83 21.21 13.90 2.55
C VAL A 83 21.12 12.62 1.73
N ASP A 84 22.26 11.96 1.48
CA ASP A 84 22.30 10.72 0.69
C ASP A 84 21.54 9.58 1.37
N MET A 85 21.69 9.42 2.69
CA MET A 85 20.92 8.43 3.44
C MET A 85 19.42 8.71 3.39
N ALA A 86 18.99 9.96 3.54
CA ALA A 86 17.58 10.33 3.46
C ALA A 86 17.01 10.03 2.07
N LEU A 87 17.77 10.35 1.01
CA LEU A 87 17.40 10.02 -0.37
C LEU A 87 17.29 8.51 -0.57
N THR A 88 18.28 7.73 -0.12
CA THR A 88 18.27 6.25 -0.25
C THR A 88 17.05 5.66 0.44
N ILE A 89 16.78 6.03 1.70
CA ILE A 89 15.64 5.50 2.46
C ILE A 89 14.32 5.80 1.74
N ALA A 90 14.13 7.04 1.28
CA ALA A 90 12.90 7.41 0.58
C ALA A 90 12.78 6.74 -0.80
N SER A 91 13.89 6.63 -1.54
CA SER A 91 13.90 5.99 -2.86
C SER A 91 13.62 4.50 -2.76
N ASP A 92 14.21 3.82 -1.78
CA ASP A 92 13.96 2.40 -1.51
C ASP A 92 12.48 2.18 -1.17
N ALA A 93 11.93 3.01 -0.27
CA ALA A 93 10.51 2.93 0.08
C ALA A 93 9.58 3.18 -1.12
N ILE A 94 9.92 4.11 -2.02
CA ILE A 94 9.17 4.33 -3.26
C ILE A 94 9.26 3.10 -4.17
N SER A 95 10.46 2.52 -4.33
CA SER A 95 10.69 1.38 -5.22
C SER A 95 9.92 0.13 -4.79
N GLU A 96 9.78 -0.09 -3.48
CA GLU A 96 9.09 -1.22 -2.87
C GLU A 96 7.56 -1.17 -2.99
N ILE A 97 6.97 -0.03 -3.40
CA ILE A 97 5.51 0.08 -3.55
C ILE A 97 5.08 -0.73 -4.79
N PRO A 98 4.28 -1.79 -4.63
CA PRO A 98 3.83 -2.60 -5.75
C PRO A 98 2.82 -1.85 -6.61
N ARG A 99 2.70 -2.28 -7.86
CA ARG A 99 1.61 -1.85 -8.76
C ARG A 99 0.27 -2.38 -8.29
N GLU A 100 -0.80 -1.76 -8.76
CA GLU A 100 -2.18 -2.14 -8.41
C GLU A 100 -2.47 -3.63 -8.63
N ASP A 101 -2.05 -4.21 -9.76
CA ASP A 101 -2.31 -5.62 -10.14
C ASP A 101 -1.57 -6.63 -9.23
N ASN A 102 -0.56 -6.18 -8.49
CA ASN A 102 0.17 -7.01 -7.51
C ASN A 102 -0.35 -6.83 -6.08
N MET A 103 -1.42 -6.06 -5.91
CA MET A 103 -2.01 -5.75 -4.61
C MET A 103 -3.40 -6.37 -4.47
N GLY A 104 -3.96 -6.24 -3.28
CA GLY A 104 -5.39 -6.39 -3.07
C GLY A 104 -6.01 -5.21 -2.33
N THR A 105 -7.24 -5.41 -1.91
CA THR A 105 -8.01 -4.46 -1.11
C THR A 105 -8.48 -5.14 0.17
N PHE A 106 -8.39 -4.42 1.29
CA PHE A 106 -8.91 -4.86 2.58
C PHE A 106 -10.32 -4.35 2.82
N TYR A 107 -11.18 -5.24 3.31
CA TYR A 107 -12.57 -4.99 3.65
C TYR A 107 -12.82 -5.43 5.09
N GLY A 108 -13.49 -4.58 5.87
CA GLY A 108 -14.08 -5.03 7.13
C GLY A 108 -15.17 -6.07 6.86
N LEU A 109 -15.41 -6.97 7.82
CA LEU A 109 -16.37 -8.07 7.65
C LEU A 109 -17.76 -7.61 7.21
N GLN A 110 -18.30 -6.57 7.83
CA GLN A 110 -19.61 -6.01 7.45
C GLN A 110 -19.64 -5.59 5.99
N LYS A 111 -18.63 -4.82 5.54
CA LYS A 111 -18.55 -4.36 4.15
C LYS A 111 -18.37 -5.53 3.18
N ALA A 112 -17.54 -6.51 3.51
CA ALA A 112 -17.35 -7.69 2.68
C ALA A 112 -18.65 -8.50 2.52
N TYR A 113 -19.45 -8.60 3.59
CA TYR A 113 -20.76 -9.23 3.55
C TYR A 113 -21.75 -8.41 2.70
N ASP A 114 -21.83 -7.10 2.93
CA ASP A 114 -22.74 -6.20 2.21
C ASP A 114 -22.43 -6.15 0.70
N ASP A 115 -21.14 -6.21 0.33
CA ASP A 115 -20.68 -6.27 -1.06
C ASP A 115 -20.81 -7.67 -1.69
N GLY A 116 -21.23 -8.69 -0.92
CA GLY A 116 -21.38 -10.07 -1.38
C GLY A 116 -20.06 -10.80 -1.64
N LEU A 117 -18.94 -10.32 -1.09
CA LEU A 117 -17.64 -10.99 -1.14
C LEU A 117 -17.63 -12.25 -0.27
N ILE A 118 -18.38 -12.23 0.83
CA ILE A 118 -18.61 -13.36 1.72
C ILE A 118 -20.11 -13.52 2.00
N THR A 119 -20.55 -14.75 2.21
CA THR A 119 -21.93 -15.11 2.57
C THR A 119 -22.09 -15.28 4.07
N LEU A 120 -23.33 -15.50 4.53
CA LEU A 120 -23.61 -15.82 5.94
C LEU A 120 -22.91 -17.11 6.39
N ASP A 121 -22.85 -18.13 5.53
CA ASP A 121 -22.20 -19.41 5.87
C ASP A 121 -20.67 -19.28 5.91
N ASP A 122 -20.09 -18.42 5.06
CA ASP A 122 -18.67 -18.06 5.14
C ASP A 122 -18.37 -17.33 6.46
N LEU A 123 -19.23 -16.37 6.84
CA LEU A 123 -19.08 -15.61 8.09
C LEU A 123 -19.15 -16.53 9.33
N ARG A 124 -20.08 -17.48 9.36
CA ARG A 124 -20.16 -18.52 10.41
C ARG A 124 -18.89 -19.36 10.47
N SER A 125 -18.35 -19.74 9.30
CA SER A 125 -17.10 -20.51 9.23
C SER A 125 -15.90 -19.70 9.75
N ILE A 126 -15.83 -18.41 9.41
CA ILE A 126 -14.81 -17.49 9.93
C ILE A 126 -14.90 -17.37 11.46
N ALA A 127 -16.09 -17.15 12.00
CA ALA A 127 -16.32 -17.07 13.46
C ALA A 127 -15.94 -18.37 14.17
N TYR A 128 -16.32 -19.52 13.59
CA TYR A 128 -15.94 -20.84 14.10
C TYR A 128 -14.42 -20.98 14.20
N TYR A 129 -13.67 -20.72 13.12
CA TYR A 129 -12.22 -20.85 13.14
C TYR A 129 -11.54 -19.82 14.05
N GLN A 130 -12.11 -18.62 14.17
CA GLN A 130 -11.58 -17.56 15.02
C GLN A 130 -11.73 -17.87 16.52
N SER A 131 -12.82 -18.51 16.93
CA SER A 131 -13.04 -18.97 18.31
C SER A 131 -12.34 -20.30 18.65
N GLY A 132 -11.69 -20.93 17.66
CA GLY A 132 -11.17 -22.29 17.80
C GLY A 132 -12.26 -23.36 17.95
N GLY A 133 -13.46 -23.09 17.43
CA GLY A 133 -14.63 -23.99 17.48
C GLY A 133 -15.36 -24.00 18.83
N SER A 134 -15.08 -23.06 19.73
CA SER A 134 -15.64 -23.06 21.09
C SER A 134 -17.03 -22.41 21.18
N ASP A 135 -17.30 -21.42 20.34
CA ASP A 135 -18.50 -20.58 20.47
C ASP A 135 -19.70 -21.12 19.66
N GLU A 136 -19.46 -22.03 18.72
CA GLU A 136 -20.47 -22.56 17.79
C GLU A 136 -20.31 -24.08 17.59
N PRO A 137 -20.49 -24.90 18.66
CA PRO A 137 -20.15 -26.33 18.63
C PRO A 137 -21.01 -27.18 17.67
N ASP A 138 -22.20 -26.69 17.31
CA ASP A 138 -23.15 -27.40 16.44
C ASP A 138 -23.03 -26.98 14.96
N ILE A 139 -22.16 -26.02 14.64
CA ILE A 139 -21.89 -25.61 13.25
C ILE A 139 -20.78 -26.48 12.68
N LEU A 140 -21.05 -27.09 11.51
CA LEU A 140 -20.00 -27.65 10.67
C LEU A 140 -19.44 -26.52 9.79
N PRO A 141 -18.20 -26.03 10.04
CA PRO A 141 -17.63 -24.96 9.22
C PRO A 141 -17.35 -25.48 7.81
N ILE A 142 -17.36 -24.55 6.85
CA ILE A 142 -16.82 -24.82 5.52
C ILE A 142 -15.31 -25.06 5.67
N PRO A 143 -14.78 -26.24 5.27
CA PRO A 143 -13.36 -26.51 5.37
C PRO A 143 -12.53 -25.46 4.62
N LYS A 144 -11.46 -24.95 5.25
CA LYS A 144 -10.50 -24.07 4.59
C LYS A 144 -9.93 -24.75 3.34
N ASN A 145 -10.02 -24.07 2.20
CA ASN A 145 -9.41 -24.51 0.96
C ASN A 145 -8.74 -23.31 0.24
N PRO A 146 -7.40 -23.25 0.16
CA PRO A 146 -6.44 -24.22 0.71
C PRO A 146 -6.47 -24.27 2.25
N GLU A 147 -5.95 -25.34 2.84
CA GLU A 147 -5.90 -25.52 4.31
C GLU A 147 -5.04 -24.45 4.98
N ASN A 148 -3.95 -24.07 4.33
CA ASN A 148 -2.99 -23.06 4.76
C ASN A 148 -2.83 -21.99 3.69
N LEU A 149 -2.56 -20.76 4.13
CA LEU A 149 -2.18 -19.66 3.26
C LEU A 149 -0.80 -19.98 2.64
N ASN A 150 -0.67 -19.82 1.33
CA ASN A 150 0.63 -20.01 0.67
C ASN A 150 1.50 -18.75 0.80
N GLU A 151 2.82 -18.93 0.70
CA GLU A 151 3.80 -17.86 0.93
C GLU A 151 3.65 -16.67 -0.03
N GLU A 152 3.34 -16.92 -1.31
CA GLU A 152 3.16 -15.88 -2.32
C GLU A 152 1.95 -14.97 -1.98
N THR A 153 0.84 -15.59 -1.58
CA THR A 153 -0.38 -14.87 -1.21
C THR A 153 -0.19 -14.14 0.13
N GLU A 154 0.49 -14.75 1.09
CA GLU A 154 0.84 -14.09 2.34
C GLU A 154 1.71 -12.85 2.08
N GLN A 155 2.69 -12.96 1.19
CA GLN A 155 3.55 -11.83 0.81
C GLN A 155 2.74 -10.70 0.17
N ALA A 156 1.85 -11.00 -0.79
CA ALA A 156 0.98 -9.99 -1.41
C ALA A 156 0.04 -9.30 -0.40
N ILE A 157 -0.49 -10.05 0.57
CA ILE A 157 -1.27 -9.50 1.69
C ILE A 157 -0.43 -8.54 2.54
N LYS A 158 0.81 -8.93 2.88
CA LYS A 158 1.71 -8.11 3.69
C LYS A 158 2.15 -6.84 2.96
N GLU A 159 2.43 -6.93 1.67
CA GLU A 159 2.73 -5.78 0.82
C GLU A 159 1.54 -4.83 0.71
N THR A 160 0.33 -5.37 0.52
CA THR A 160 -0.91 -4.57 0.53
C THR A 160 -1.05 -3.82 1.86
N TYR A 161 -0.85 -4.50 2.99
CA TYR A 161 -1.00 -3.90 4.31
C TYR A 161 0.11 -2.87 4.60
N MET A 162 1.34 -3.14 4.17
CA MET A 162 2.45 -2.19 4.24
C MET A 162 2.12 -0.89 3.49
N VAL A 163 1.56 -0.97 2.28
CA VAL A 163 1.14 0.21 1.52
C VAL A 163 0.05 0.99 2.27
N VAL A 164 -0.93 0.29 2.86
CA VAL A 164 -1.95 0.92 3.72
C VAL A 164 -1.34 1.61 4.94
N LEU A 165 -0.28 1.05 5.55
CA LEU A 165 0.42 1.74 6.64
C LEU A 165 1.12 3.01 6.13
N ARG A 166 1.83 2.92 5.01
CA ARG A 166 2.57 4.03 4.41
C ARG A 166 1.66 5.16 3.90
N SER A 167 0.40 4.87 3.58
CA SER A 167 -0.57 5.88 3.15
C SER A 167 -1.17 6.70 4.31
N ARG A 168 -1.04 6.24 5.56
CA ARG A 168 -1.63 6.92 6.73
C ARG A 168 -0.92 8.23 7.05
N THR A 169 -1.73 9.25 7.33
CA THR A 169 -1.29 10.55 7.83
C THR A 169 -1.97 10.89 9.15
N TYR A 170 -1.33 11.74 9.93
CA TYR A 170 -2.01 12.47 10.99
C TYR A 170 -3.02 13.46 10.38
N LEU A 171 -3.85 14.09 11.24
CA LEU A 171 -4.84 15.09 10.81
C LEU A 171 -4.21 16.31 10.13
N ASP A 172 -2.95 16.61 10.41
CA ASP A 172 -2.21 17.71 9.78
C ASP A 172 -1.55 17.31 8.44
N GLY A 173 -1.77 16.08 7.97
CA GLY A 173 -1.19 15.54 6.74
C GLY A 173 0.24 15.00 6.90
N THR A 174 0.82 15.02 8.10
CA THR A 174 2.14 14.43 8.33
C THR A 174 2.08 12.91 8.18
N PRO A 175 2.95 12.28 7.36
CA PRO A 175 3.00 10.82 7.26
C PRO A 175 3.30 10.16 8.60
N MET A 176 2.52 9.13 8.96
CA MET A 176 2.69 8.45 10.25
C MET A 176 3.88 7.48 10.22
N VAL A 177 3.89 6.57 9.24
CA VAL A 177 4.89 5.50 9.09
C VAL A 177 5.27 5.30 7.62
N PRO A 178 5.84 6.34 6.97
CA PRO A 178 6.09 6.35 5.51
C PRO A 178 7.09 5.29 5.03
N TYR A 179 7.84 4.67 5.95
CA TYR A 179 8.89 3.68 5.64
C TYR A 179 8.62 2.31 6.30
N ALA A 180 7.38 2.02 6.70
CA ALA A 180 6.98 0.72 7.25
C ALA A 180 7.34 -0.42 6.29
N LYS A 181 7.80 -1.57 6.76
CA LYS A 181 8.23 -2.70 5.94
C LYS A 181 7.27 -3.88 6.08
N THR A 182 7.32 -4.83 5.15
CA THR A 182 6.59 -6.10 5.27
C THR A 182 7.02 -6.91 6.50
N SER A 183 8.25 -6.74 6.99
CA SER A 183 8.71 -7.32 8.26
C SER A 183 7.99 -6.77 9.50
N ASP A 184 7.40 -5.58 9.39
CA ASP A 184 6.63 -4.95 10.47
C ASP A 184 5.17 -5.42 10.49
N VAL A 185 4.78 -6.27 9.52
CA VAL A 185 3.43 -6.82 9.35
C VAL A 185 3.44 -8.31 9.69
N THR A 186 2.45 -8.75 10.46
CA THR A 186 2.28 -10.16 10.84
C THR A 186 0.87 -10.63 10.56
N VAL A 187 0.72 -11.70 9.77
CA VAL A 187 -0.54 -12.44 9.65
C VAL A 187 -0.64 -13.38 10.86
N LEU A 188 -1.57 -13.08 11.76
CA LEU A 188 -1.79 -13.80 13.02
C LEU A 188 -2.69 -15.03 12.85
N GLY A 189 -3.50 -15.07 11.78
CA GLY A 189 -4.40 -16.19 11.52
C GLY A 189 -5.00 -16.14 10.12
N TYR A 190 -5.24 -17.32 9.55
CA TYR A 190 -5.92 -17.53 8.28
C TYR A 190 -7.18 -18.37 8.51
N TYR A 191 -8.33 -17.83 8.09
CA TYR A 191 -9.66 -18.37 8.39
C TYR A 191 -10.40 -18.85 7.15
N GLY A 192 -9.70 -19.05 6.03
CA GLY A 192 -10.27 -19.60 4.81
C GLY A 192 -10.29 -18.62 3.64
N THR A 193 -10.55 -19.18 2.46
CA THR A 193 -10.73 -18.45 1.20
C THR A 193 -12.15 -18.71 0.68
N TYR A 194 -12.89 -17.64 0.46
CA TYR A 194 -14.32 -17.63 0.14
C TYR A 194 -14.55 -16.76 -1.09
N ASN A 195 -15.02 -17.34 -2.20
CA ASN A 195 -15.16 -16.62 -3.47
C ASN A 195 -13.87 -15.88 -3.93
N GLY A 196 -12.72 -16.49 -3.62
CA GLY A 196 -11.39 -15.92 -3.84
C GLY A 196 -11.06 -14.68 -2.99
N ALA A 197 -11.86 -14.35 -1.98
CA ALA A 197 -11.54 -13.41 -0.90
C ALA A 197 -10.99 -14.19 0.30
N ILE A 198 -10.02 -13.63 1.01
CA ILE A 198 -9.23 -14.33 2.03
C ILE A 198 -9.52 -13.69 3.38
N ALA A 199 -10.00 -14.48 4.34
CA ALA A 199 -10.23 -14.02 5.70
C ALA A 199 -8.97 -14.21 6.55
N ILE A 200 -8.44 -13.12 7.12
CA ILE A 200 -7.22 -13.13 7.93
C ILE A 200 -7.35 -12.25 9.17
N LYS A 201 -6.57 -12.57 10.21
CA LYS A 201 -6.24 -11.64 11.30
C LYS A 201 -4.84 -11.13 11.05
N ILE A 202 -4.66 -9.82 10.96
CA ILE A 202 -3.39 -9.18 10.60
C ILE A 202 -3.08 -8.06 11.58
N SER A 203 -1.80 -7.87 11.89
CA SER A 203 -1.32 -6.85 12.82
C SER A 203 -0.02 -6.23 12.32
N ASP A 204 0.38 -5.12 12.94
CA ASP A 204 1.63 -4.43 12.69
C ASP A 204 2.35 -4.00 13.98
N SER A 205 3.62 -3.63 13.86
CA SER A 205 4.46 -3.18 14.97
C SER A 205 4.17 -1.77 15.47
N TYR A 206 3.26 -1.03 14.84
CA TYR A 206 2.94 0.37 15.18
C TYR A 206 1.62 0.52 15.93
N SER A 207 0.76 -0.50 15.85
CA SER A 207 -0.54 -0.52 16.49
C SER A 207 -0.45 -1.14 17.88
N ASP A 208 -0.89 -0.39 18.89
CA ASP A 208 -1.13 -0.92 20.23
C ASP A 208 -2.60 -1.28 20.39
N TYR A 209 -2.86 -2.43 21.01
CA TYR A 209 -4.20 -2.90 21.24
C TYR A 209 -4.45 -3.02 22.74
N PRO A 210 -5.39 -2.23 23.30
CA PRO A 210 -5.74 -2.41 24.70
C PRO A 210 -6.27 -3.85 24.90
N ALA A 211 -6.02 -4.43 26.07
CA ALA A 211 -6.55 -5.73 26.49
C ALA A 211 -8.06 -5.67 26.80
N VAL A 212 -8.82 -5.04 25.91
CA VAL A 212 -10.26 -4.88 25.96
C VAL A 212 -10.86 -5.83 24.94
N VAL A 213 -11.78 -6.67 25.41
CA VAL A 213 -12.57 -7.53 24.55
C VAL A 213 -13.61 -6.68 23.83
N LYS A 214 -13.72 -6.85 22.51
CA LYS A 214 -14.70 -6.18 21.66
C LYS A 214 -15.54 -7.23 20.95
N GLU A 215 -16.83 -6.98 20.83
CA GLU A 215 -17.74 -7.78 20.03
C GLU A 215 -18.07 -7.03 18.73
N LEU A 216 -18.08 -7.77 17.63
CA LEU A 216 -18.56 -7.30 16.34
C LEU A 216 -19.67 -8.25 15.89
N GLU A 217 -20.88 -7.72 15.74
CA GLU A 217 -21.99 -8.45 15.17
C GLU A 217 -22.15 -8.09 13.69
N VAL A 218 -22.17 -9.10 12.82
CA VAL A 218 -22.44 -8.95 11.39
C VAL A 218 -23.49 -9.99 11.02
N ALA A 219 -24.63 -9.54 10.48
CA ALA A 219 -25.73 -10.42 10.06
C ALA A 219 -26.17 -11.46 11.14
N GLY A 220 -26.10 -11.08 12.43
CA GLY A 220 -26.45 -11.95 13.56
C GLY A 220 -25.37 -12.97 13.95
N VAL A 221 -24.17 -12.91 13.36
CA VAL A 221 -22.99 -13.67 13.78
C VAL A 221 -22.10 -12.76 14.61
N THR A 222 -21.77 -13.18 15.83
CA THR A 222 -20.92 -12.42 16.75
C THR A 222 -19.48 -12.92 16.69
N LEU A 223 -18.55 -12.00 16.49
CA LEU A 223 -17.11 -12.26 16.58
C LEU A 223 -16.51 -11.48 17.76
N THR A 224 -15.80 -12.19 18.62
CA THR A 224 -15.22 -11.64 19.84
C THR A 224 -13.72 -11.46 19.67
N TYR A 225 -13.23 -10.23 19.75
CA TYR A 225 -11.82 -9.90 19.55
C TYR A 225 -11.14 -9.43 20.82
N SER A 226 -9.92 -9.93 21.02
CA SER A 226 -8.87 -9.20 21.71
C SER A 226 -7.75 -8.90 20.71
N GLY A 227 -7.30 -7.64 20.66
CA GLY A 227 -6.25 -7.23 19.74
C GLY A 227 -6.75 -6.88 18.33
N ALA A 228 -5.96 -7.28 17.34
CA ALA A 228 -6.30 -7.15 15.91
C ALA A 228 -7.65 -7.79 15.58
N VAL A 229 -8.33 -7.26 14.56
CA VAL A 229 -9.61 -7.78 14.08
C VAL A 229 -9.41 -8.67 12.85
N VAL A 230 -10.41 -9.50 12.55
CA VAL A 230 -10.45 -10.20 11.26
C VAL A 230 -10.83 -9.22 10.17
N THR A 231 -10.11 -9.29 9.05
CA THR A 231 -10.35 -8.52 7.83
C THR A 231 -10.41 -9.48 6.64
N ILE A 232 -11.05 -9.02 5.56
CA ILE A 232 -11.12 -9.73 4.29
C ILE A 232 -10.17 -9.05 3.31
N TRP A 233 -9.25 -9.81 2.71
CA TRP A 233 -8.41 -9.34 1.62
C TRP A 233 -8.87 -9.94 0.30
N LYS A 234 -8.94 -9.13 -0.75
CA LYS A 234 -9.25 -9.60 -2.11
C LYS A 234 -8.22 -9.02 -3.08
N ALA A 235 -7.56 -9.88 -3.84
CA ALA A 235 -6.64 -9.43 -4.91
C ALA A 235 -7.36 -8.50 -5.89
N ASN A 236 -6.66 -7.46 -6.33
CA ASN A 236 -7.12 -6.60 -7.41
C ASN A 236 -7.07 -7.40 -8.72
N GLN A 237 -7.95 -7.06 -9.68
CA GLN A 237 -8.05 -7.73 -10.98
C GLN A 237 -7.54 -6.83 -12.10
#